data_AF-A0A0N0A051-F1
#
_entry.id   AF-A0A0N0A051-F1
#
_cell.length_a   1.000
_cell.length_b   1.000
_cell.length_c   1.000
_cell.angle_alpha   90.00
_cell.angle_beta   90.00
_cell.angle_gamma   90.00
#
_symmetry.space_group_name_H-M   'P 1'
#
loop_
_entity.id
_entity.type
_entity.pdbx_description
1 polymer ?
#
loop_
_entity_poly.entity_id
_entity_poly.type
_entity_poly.pdbx_seq_one_letter_code
_entity_poly.pdbx_strand_id
1 'polypeptide(L)'
;MERREVARPEIAESWRRSLAASVDPDRHEAPVVLEPAEVADLRGEHPLAAAVPLLRHTLAMDETIMIVTDTAGTILWCEGDNKTRHTAERVHLTEGSRWSEEVIGTNAMGTALATGRPVTVHSHEHLVRRYHTWTCAASPIRDPHTGTLLGVVDVSGPLKTMHPAVAPLVSAAAQLAEHHLRTHLRPRRPVLSLNFLGGVAATLDGRPLALTLRNAEVLTALALHPRGLTAEQLALQLYGERGNPTTVRAELHRLRAQLGTVLLTRPYRLDAELSGDFLDVRTALREGRSVAAYPGDLLARSDAPVVREERDDLAAALRRQALDAGDVDALMSFADSVEDAEVLERLHLLLPATDPRHALVSSRLRRALQ
;
A
#
# COMPACT_ATOMS: atom_id res chain seq x y z
N MET A 1 51.96 -3.68 26.62
CA MET A 1 50.92 -2.65 26.55
C MET A 1 50.08 -2.97 25.32
N GLU A 2 49.13 -3.89 25.46
CA GLU A 2 48.26 -4.30 24.35
C GLU A 2 47.34 -3.13 24.00
N ARG A 3 47.38 -2.69 22.74
CA ARG A 3 46.40 -1.74 22.22
C ARG A 3 45.03 -2.41 22.34
N ARG A 4 44.16 -1.91 23.22
CA ARG A 4 42.73 -2.21 23.15
C ARG A 4 42.26 -1.74 21.78
N GLU A 5 42.04 -2.68 20.88
CA GLU A 5 41.45 -2.40 19.58
C GLU A 5 40.05 -1.84 19.86
N VAL A 6 39.85 -0.58 19.48
CA VAL A 6 38.57 0.10 19.69
C VAL A 6 37.62 -0.44 18.64
N ALA A 7 36.50 -1.04 19.09
CA ALA A 7 35.48 -1.56 18.20
C ALA A 7 35.03 -0.48 17.21
N ARG A 8 34.76 -0.88 15.96
CA ARG A 8 34.26 0.04 14.92
C ARG A 8 32.99 0.75 15.42
N PRO A 9 32.77 2.02 15.08
CA PRO A 9 31.63 2.79 15.60
C PRO A 9 30.28 2.10 15.42
N GLU A 10 30.05 1.47 14.25
CA GLU A 10 28.82 0.73 13.97
C GLU A 10 28.62 -0.49 14.88
N ILE A 11 29.70 -1.20 15.21
CA ILE A 11 29.68 -2.36 16.11
C ILE A 11 29.45 -1.91 17.55
N ALA A 12 30.13 -0.85 18.00
CA ALA A 12 29.95 -0.29 19.33
C ALA A 12 28.52 0.24 19.56
N GLU A 13 27.87 0.79 18.52
CA GLU A 13 26.47 1.18 18.58
C GLU A 13 25.52 -0.03 18.65
N SER A 14 25.79 -1.06 17.84
CA SER A 14 25.05 -2.32 17.89
C SER A 14 25.16 -2.99 19.28
N TRP A 15 26.36 -3.08 19.86
CA TRP A 15 26.55 -3.59 21.22
C TRP A 15 25.72 -2.84 22.25
N ARG A 16 25.64 -1.50 22.14
CA ARG A 16 24.78 -0.70 23.04
C ARG A 16 23.30 -1.04 22.91
N ARG A 17 22.79 -1.19 21.68
CA ARG A 17 21.37 -1.57 21.44
C ARG A 17 21.08 -2.96 21.99
N SER A 18 21.95 -3.93 21.69
CA SER A 18 21.81 -5.31 22.14
C SER A 18 21.90 -5.47 23.66
N LEU A 19 22.82 -4.77 24.31
CA LEU A 19 22.93 -4.79 25.78
C LEU A 19 21.74 -4.09 26.44
N ALA A 20 21.20 -3.02 25.82
CA ALA A 20 19.96 -2.40 26.29
C ALA A 20 18.75 -3.34 26.18
N ALA A 21 18.76 -4.26 25.21
CA ALA A 21 17.80 -5.35 25.10
C ALA A 21 18.07 -6.54 26.05
N SER A 22 19.04 -6.42 26.97
CA SER A 22 19.39 -7.44 27.96
C SER A 22 19.90 -8.76 27.39
N VAL A 23 20.49 -8.73 26.19
CA VAL A 23 21.17 -9.89 25.61
C VAL A 23 22.43 -10.20 26.44
N ASP A 24 22.49 -11.41 27.00
CA ASP A 24 23.62 -11.99 27.73
C ASP A 24 24.65 -12.57 26.73
N PRO A 25 25.87 -11.99 26.64
CA PRO A 25 26.95 -12.45 25.77
C PRO A 25 27.38 -13.91 25.94
N ASP A 26 27.07 -14.55 27.07
CA ASP A 26 27.54 -15.89 27.44
C ASP A 26 26.47 -16.99 27.32
N ARG A 27 25.18 -16.62 27.22
CA ARG A 27 24.08 -17.58 27.41
C ARG A 27 22.99 -17.58 26.33
N HIS A 28 23.05 -16.71 25.33
CA HIS A 28 22.00 -16.63 24.31
C HIS A 28 22.20 -17.64 23.18
N GLU A 29 21.13 -18.37 22.87
CA GLU A 29 20.96 -19.20 21.68
C GLU A 29 19.79 -18.65 20.87
N ALA A 30 19.87 -18.70 19.54
CA ALA A 30 18.78 -18.23 18.68
C ALA A 30 17.51 -19.06 18.94
N PRO A 31 16.41 -18.44 19.40
CA PRO A 31 15.16 -19.15 19.55
C PRO A 31 14.61 -19.49 18.17
N VAL A 32 14.17 -20.74 18.01
CA VAL A 32 13.34 -21.15 16.87
C VAL A 32 11.92 -20.68 17.19
N VAL A 33 11.44 -19.71 16.43
CA VAL A 33 10.16 -19.02 16.66
C VAL A 33 9.09 -19.45 15.66
N LEU A 34 9.47 -20.19 14.62
CA LEU A 34 8.58 -20.76 13.62
C LEU A 34 8.93 -22.22 13.36
N GLU A 35 7.90 -23.05 13.23
CA GLU A 35 8.00 -24.43 12.79
C GLU A 35 8.21 -24.51 11.26
N PRO A 36 8.73 -25.62 10.72
CA PRO A 36 9.03 -25.75 9.29
C PRO A 36 7.84 -25.48 8.36
N ALA A 37 6.62 -25.81 8.78
CA ALA A 37 5.40 -25.54 8.00
C ALA A 37 5.12 -24.04 7.90
N GLU A 38 5.26 -23.30 9.00
CA GLU A 38 5.05 -21.85 9.03
C GLU A 38 6.11 -21.12 8.18
N VAL A 39 7.35 -21.62 8.20
CA VAL A 39 8.40 -21.12 7.30
C VAL A 39 8.02 -21.36 5.83
N ALA A 40 7.49 -22.53 5.48
CA ALA A 40 7.07 -22.83 4.11
C ALA A 40 5.93 -21.91 3.63
N ASP A 41 4.94 -21.66 4.49
CA ASP A 41 3.83 -20.74 4.19
C ASP A 41 4.34 -19.32 3.97
N LEU A 42 5.17 -18.80 4.89
CA LEU A 42 5.76 -17.47 4.76
C LEU A 42 6.61 -17.34 3.49
N ARG A 43 7.40 -18.35 3.13
CA ARG A 43 8.18 -18.35 1.89
C ARG A 43 7.29 -18.18 0.64
N GLY A 44 6.11 -18.79 0.63
CA GLY A 44 5.19 -18.72 -0.50
C GLY A 44 4.65 -17.31 -0.74
N GLU A 45 4.47 -16.54 0.33
CA GLU A 45 3.91 -15.19 0.29
C GLU A 45 4.99 -14.09 0.29
N HIS A 46 6.21 -14.41 0.70
CA HIS A 46 7.25 -13.40 0.92
C HIS A 46 7.81 -12.84 -0.39
N PRO A 47 7.88 -11.50 -0.57
CA PRO A 47 8.36 -10.87 -1.81
C PRO A 47 9.76 -11.33 -2.26
N LEU A 48 10.65 -11.63 -1.31
CA LEU A 48 12.01 -12.11 -1.62
C LEU A 48 12.06 -13.48 -2.29
N ALA A 49 10.98 -14.29 -2.24
CA ALA A 49 10.95 -15.61 -2.85
C ALA A 49 11.33 -15.58 -4.35
N ALA A 50 10.92 -14.53 -5.06
CA ALA A 50 11.28 -14.33 -6.46
C ALA A 50 12.79 -14.09 -6.68
N ALA A 51 13.48 -13.49 -5.71
CA ALA A 51 14.92 -13.18 -5.81
C ALA A 51 15.83 -14.30 -5.29
N VAL A 52 15.32 -15.22 -4.46
CA VAL A 52 16.13 -16.28 -3.82
C VAL A 52 16.88 -17.16 -4.83
N PRO A 53 16.29 -17.60 -5.97
CA PRO A 53 17.04 -18.37 -6.97
C PRO A 53 18.26 -17.61 -7.53
N LEU A 54 18.13 -16.31 -7.74
CA LEU A 54 19.21 -15.44 -8.20
C LEU A 54 20.28 -15.27 -7.13
N LEU A 55 19.88 -15.04 -5.87
CA LEU A 55 20.80 -14.95 -4.73
C LEU A 55 21.58 -16.26 -4.58
N ARG A 56 20.89 -17.41 -4.64
CA ARG A 56 21.51 -18.74 -4.58
C ARG A 56 22.56 -18.92 -5.68
N HIS A 57 22.25 -18.54 -6.91
CA HIS A 57 23.21 -18.66 -8.01
C HIS A 57 24.43 -17.74 -7.85
N THR A 58 24.23 -16.55 -7.26
CA THR A 58 25.28 -15.53 -7.12
C THR A 58 26.19 -15.78 -5.90
N LEU A 59 25.63 -16.34 -4.83
CA LEU A 59 26.26 -16.44 -3.51
C LEU A 59 26.55 -17.88 -3.08
N ALA A 60 26.29 -18.88 -3.93
CA ALA A 60 26.73 -20.24 -3.68
C ALA A 60 28.26 -20.31 -3.69
N MET A 61 28.86 -20.50 -2.52
CA MET A 61 30.30 -20.63 -2.32
C MET A 61 30.57 -21.76 -1.34
N ASP A 62 31.66 -22.50 -1.58
CA ASP A 62 32.11 -23.58 -0.70
C ASP A 62 32.41 -23.06 0.71
N GLU A 63 32.14 -23.87 1.73
CA GLU A 63 32.39 -23.56 3.15
C GLU A 63 31.65 -22.32 3.70
N THR A 64 30.63 -21.84 3.00
CA THR A 64 29.76 -20.74 3.45
C THR A 64 28.29 -21.13 3.41
N ILE A 65 27.47 -20.36 4.13
CA ILE A 65 26.03 -20.48 4.12
C ILE A 65 25.41 -19.14 3.73
N MET A 66 24.57 -19.17 2.70
CA MET A 66 23.71 -18.05 2.32
C MET A 66 22.44 -18.11 3.17
N ILE A 67 22.10 -17.00 3.80
CA ILE A 67 20.93 -16.85 4.64
C ILE A 67 20.09 -15.68 4.12
N VAL A 68 18.78 -15.84 4.11
CA VAL A 68 17.84 -14.74 3.84
C VAL A 68 16.81 -14.66 4.95
N THR A 69 16.64 -13.49 5.54
CA THR A 69 15.70 -13.23 6.63
C THR A 69 14.54 -12.35 6.19
N ASP A 70 13.43 -12.44 6.93
CA ASP A 70 12.39 -11.40 6.92
C ASP A 70 12.86 -10.11 7.63
N THR A 71 11.96 -9.13 7.78
CA THR A 71 12.22 -7.87 8.49
C THR A 71 12.30 -7.99 10.02
N ALA A 72 11.79 -9.08 10.59
CA ALA A 72 11.89 -9.38 12.02
C ALA A 72 13.21 -10.11 12.37
N GLY A 73 14.02 -10.46 11.36
CA GLY A 73 15.23 -11.24 11.52
C GLY A 73 14.99 -12.73 11.66
N THR A 74 13.83 -13.23 11.24
CA THR A 74 13.55 -14.67 11.17
C THR A 74 14.19 -15.25 9.91
N ILE A 75 14.99 -16.29 10.05
CA ILE A 75 15.63 -16.96 8.91
C ILE A 75 14.56 -17.68 8.09
N LEU A 76 14.36 -17.24 6.85
CA LEU A 76 13.42 -17.86 5.91
C LEU A 76 14.12 -18.77 4.92
N TRP A 77 15.36 -18.52 4.51
CA TRP A 77 16.13 -19.42 3.66
C TRP A 77 17.53 -19.61 4.22
N CYS A 78 18.01 -20.84 4.21
CA CYS A 78 19.35 -21.20 4.67
C CYS A 78 19.94 -22.21 3.68
N GLU A 79 20.99 -21.85 2.95
CA GLU A 79 21.51 -22.59 1.80
C GLU A 79 23.04 -22.70 1.86
N GLY A 80 23.56 -23.92 1.73
CA GLY A 80 24.99 -24.19 1.76
C GLY A 80 25.24 -25.69 1.59
N ASP A 81 26.51 -26.08 1.49
CA ASP A 81 26.86 -27.50 1.48
C ASP A 81 26.47 -28.21 2.81
N ASN A 82 26.32 -29.53 2.78
CA ASN A 82 25.89 -30.31 3.95
C ASN A 82 26.77 -30.13 5.19
N LYS A 83 28.08 -29.97 5.01
CA LYS A 83 29.04 -29.83 6.12
C LYS A 83 28.88 -28.47 6.80
N THR A 84 28.70 -27.42 6.00
CA THR A 84 28.52 -26.06 6.47
C THR A 84 27.14 -25.89 7.11
N ARG A 85 26.08 -26.46 6.53
CA ARG A 85 24.74 -26.52 7.15
C ARG A 85 24.78 -27.18 8.53
N HIS A 86 25.42 -28.33 8.66
CA HIS A 86 25.54 -29.00 9.95
C HIS A 86 26.30 -28.15 10.99
N THR A 87 27.30 -27.38 10.55
CA THR A 87 28.04 -26.47 11.44
C THR A 87 27.18 -25.27 11.86
N ALA A 88 26.37 -24.74 10.95
CA ALA A 88 25.42 -23.66 11.20
C ALA A 88 24.30 -24.09 12.17
N GLU A 89 23.74 -25.29 12.01
CA GLU A 89 22.72 -25.86 12.90
C GLU A 89 23.19 -25.94 14.36
N ARG A 90 24.45 -26.29 14.61
CA ARG A 90 25.04 -26.34 15.97
C ARG A 90 25.05 -24.99 16.70
N VAL A 91 24.91 -23.89 15.97
CA VAL A 91 24.80 -22.54 16.51
C VAL A 91 23.42 -21.92 16.28
N HIS A 92 22.45 -22.73 15.87
CA HIS A 92 21.06 -22.37 15.57
C HIS A 92 20.92 -21.37 14.40
N LEU A 93 21.89 -21.35 13.48
CA LEU A 93 21.73 -20.69 12.18
C LEU A 93 20.88 -21.59 11.27
N THR A 94 19.60 -21.71 11.63
CA THR A 94 18.63 -22.59 10.96
C THR A 94 17.34 -21.83 10.64
N GLU A 95 16.57 -22.35 9.70
CA GLU A 95 15.29 -21.80 9.29
C GLU A 95 14.32 -21.72 10.48
N GLY A 96 13.54 -20.63 10.54
CA GLY A 96 12.62 -20.36 11.65
C GLY A 96 13.27 -19.75 12.90
N SER A 97 14.59 -19.66 12.98
CA SER A 97 15.28 -19.00 14.10
C SER A 97 15.32 -17.47 13.95
N ARG A 98 15.26 -16.73 15.07
CA ARG A 98 15.28 -15.25 15.09
C ARG A 98 16.63 -14.68 15.49
N TRP A 99 17.17 -13.82 14.62
CA TRP A 99 18.52 -13.25 14.68
C TRP A 99 18.56 -11.71 14.72
N SER A 100 17.49 -11.06 15.17
CA SER A 100 17.52 -9.61 15.43
C SER A 100 18.49 -9.27 16.58
N GLU A 101 19.00 -8.02 16.59
CA GLU A 101 19.92 -7.55 17.64
C GLU A 101 19.30 -7.63 19.04
N GLU A 102 17.98 -7.50 19.14
CA GLU A 102 17.22 -7.55 20.40
C GLU A 102 17.17 -8.97 20.97
N VAL A 103 17.36 -10.00 20.14
CA VAL A 103 17.24 -11.40 20.54
C VAL A 103 18.61 -12.03 20.72
N ILE A 104 19.53 -11.87 19.76
CA ILE A 104 20.83 -12.58 19.73
C ILE A 104 22.03 -11.65 19.81
N GLY A 105 21.76 -10.36 19.97
CA GLY A 105 22.81 -9.38 20.05
C GLY A 105 23.43 -9.10 18.69
N THR A 106 24.53 -8.36 18.70
CA THR A 106 25.22 -7.94 17.49
C THR A 106 25.64 -9.13 16.64
N ASN A 107 25.07 -9.16 15.44
CA ASN A 107 25.34 -10.08 14.34
C ASN A 107 25.05 -9.35 13.02
N ALA A 108 25.56 -9.84 11.88
CA ALA A 108 25.45 -9.09 10.63
C ALA A 108 24.00 -8.89 10.17
N MET A 109 23.15 -9.92 10.24
CA MET A 109 21.74 -9.84 9.85
C MET A 109 20.96 -8.81 10.67
N GLY A 110 20.99 -8.95 12.00
CA GLY A 110 20.33 -8.03 12.93
C GLY A 110 20.83 -6.60 12.79
N THR A 111 22.13 -6.40 12.60
CA THR A 111 22.71 -5.05 12.45
C THR A 111 22.34 -4.43 11.11
N ALA A 112 22.29 -5.21 10.03
CA ALA A 112 21.82 -4.73 8.73
C ALA A 112 20.32 -4.36 8.78
N LEU A 113 19.50 -5.11 9.51
CA LEU A 113 18.09 -4.77 9.76
C LEU A 113 17.97 -3.44 10.54
N ALA A 114 18.72 -3.29 11.65
CA ALA A 114 18.64 -2.11 12.51
C ALA A 114 19.16 -0.83 11.84
N THR A 115 20.21 -0.95 11.02
CA THR A 115 20.85 0.21 10.37
C THR A 115 20.31 0.49 8.97
N GLY A 116 19.68 -0.49 8.33
CA GLY A 116 19.25 -0.44 6.94
C GLY A 116 20.42 -0.30 5.95
N ARG A 117 21.62 -0.75 6.34
CA ARG A 117 22.88 -0.66 5.56
C ARG A 117 23.60 -2.00 5.50
N PRO A 118 24.47 -2.23 4.51
CA PRO A 118 25.36 -3.38 4.49
C PRO A 118 26.31 -3.36 5.70
N VAL A 119 26.49 -4.53 6.32
CA VAL A 119 27.31 -4.70 7.53
C VAL A 119 28.14 -5.97 7.41
N THR A 120 29.36 -5.93 7.91
CA THR A 120 30.18 -7.12 8.16
C THR A 120 30.46 -7.20 9.65
N VAL A 121 30.37 -8.40 10.22
CA VAL A 121 30.68 -8.67 11.63
C VAL A 121 31.70 -9.80 11.68
N HIS A 122 32.84 -9.53 12.30
CA HIS A 122 33.98 -10.45 12.38
C HIS A 122 34.14 -10.96 13.80
N SER A 123 34.08 -12.28 13.99
CA SER A 123 34.57 -12.94 15.21
C SER A 123 34.06 -12.26 16.50
N HIS A 124 34.96 -11.65 17.28
CA HIS A 124 34.69 -10.98 18.55
C HIS A 124 33.78 -9.75 18.46
N GLU A 125 33.51 -9.24 17.24
CA GLU A 125 32.50 -8.21 17.01
C GLU A 125 31.07 -8.74 17.24
N HIS A 126 30.85 -10.05 17.13
CA HIS A 126 29.61 -10.65 17.59
C HIS A 126 29.48 -10.48 19.10
N LEU A 127 28.33 -9.98 19.56
CA LEU A 127 28.14 -9.77 21.01
C LEU A 127 28.22 -11.09 21.76
N VAL A 128 27.56 -12.13 21.24
CA VAL A 128 27.51 -13.45 21.86
C VAL A 128 28.76 -14.27 21.47
N ARG A 129 29.49 -14.74 22.47
CA ARG A 129 30.80 -15.41 22.30
C ARG A 129 30.73 -16.71 21.51
N ARG A 130 29.59 -17.38 21.54
CA ARG A 130 29.34 -18.61 20.77
C ARG A 130 29.60 -18.43 19.28
N TYR A 131 29.46 -17.22 18.74
CA TYR A 131 29.60 -16.93 17.31
C TYR A 131 30.99 -16.41 16.92
N HIS A 132 31.96 -16.35 17.84
CA HIS A 132 33.29 -15.79 17.56
C HIS A 132 34.12 -16.56 16.53
N THR A 133 33.71 -17.78 16.17
CA THR A 133 34.33 -18.55 15.07
C THR A 133 33.83 -18.13 13.69
N TRP A 134 32.80 -17.30 13.62
CA TRP A 134 32.13 -16.91 12.38
C TRP A 134 32.52 -15.50 11.93
N THR A 135 32.44 -15.30 10.62
CA THR A 135 32.38 -13.98 9.98
C THR A 135 31.16 -13.96 9.09
N CYS A 136 30.43 -12.85 9.14
CA CYS A 136 29.16 -12.69 8.47
C CYS A 136 29.17 -11.37 7.70
N ALA A 137 28.65 -11.39 6.48
CA ALA A 137 28.45 -10.20 5.67
C ALA A 137 27.00 -10.16 5.21
N ALA A 138 26.29 -9.10 5.59
CA ALA A 138 24.87 -8.94 5.37
C ALA A 138 24.58 -7.66 4.59
N SER A 139 23.58 -7.70 3.72
CA SER A 139 23.05 -6.53 3.01
C SER A 139 21.52 -6.54 3.03
N PRO A 140 20.89 -5.39 3.34
CA PRO A 140 19.43 -5.25 3.23
C PRO A 140 18.99 -5.37 1.77
N ILE A 141 17.78 -5.91 1.58
CA ILE A 141 17.06 -5.90 0.30
C ILE A 141 15.75 -5.13 0.49
N ARG A 142 15.51 -4.16 -0.38
CA ARG A 142 14.34 -3.29 -0.34
C ARG A 142 13.39 -3.58 -1.48
N ASP A 143 12.13 -3.24 -1.28
CA ASP A 143 11.17 -3.17 -2.35
C ASP A 143 11.59 -2.03 -3.30
N PRO A 144 11.82 -2.32 -4.59
CA PRO A 144 12.33 -1.33 -5.54
C PRO A 144 11.29 -0.26 -5.92
N HIS A 145 10.01 -0.45 -5.59
CA HIS A 145 8.92 0.49 -5.85
C HIS A 145 8.63 1.37 -4.63
N THR A 146 8.63 0.81 -3.42
CA THR A 146 8.27 1.54 -2.18
C THR A 146 9.49 1.99 -1.37
N GLY A 147 10.67 1.38 -1.58
CA GLY A 147 11.87 1.60 -0.78
C GLY A 147 11.85 0.94 0.61
N THR A 148 10.76 0.25 0.97
CA THR A 148 10.62 -0.41 2.27
C THR A 148 11.55 -1.61 2.36
N LEU A 149 12.12 -1.87 3.53
CA LEU A 149 12.94 -3.05 3.77
C LEU A 149 12.07 -4.32 3.64
N LEU A 150 12.52 -5.28 2.84
CA LEU A 150 11.87 -6.59 2.70
C LEU A 150 12.55 -7.64 3.57
N GLY A 151 13.84 -7.47 3.85
CA GLY A 151 14.63 -8.41 4.62
C GLY A 151 16.12 -8.19 4.38
N VAL A 152 16.93 -9.18 4.74
CA VAL A 152 18.38 -9.15 4.60
C VAL A 152 18.85 -10.43 3.92
N VAL A 153 19.83 -10.31 3.04
CA VAL A 153 20.67 -11.44 2.61
C VAL A 153 21.99 -11.39 3.35
N ASP A 154 22.44 -12.54 3.84
CA ASP A 154 23.69 -12.72 4.57
C ASP A 154 24.48 -13.90 3.99
N VAL A 155 25.81 -13.79 4.02
CA VAL A 155 26.71 -14.92 3.83
C VAL A 155 27.56 -15.06 5.07
N SER A 156 27.47 -16.23 5.68
CA SER A 156 28.14 -16.59 6.92
C SER A 156 29.13 -17.73 6.66
N GLY A 157 30.31 -17.65 7.26
CA GLY A 157 31.33 -18.68 7.12
C GLY A 157 32.40 -18.63 8.22
N PRO A 158 33.32 -19.60 8.25
CA PRO A 158 34.41 -19.60 9.21
C PRO A 158 35.33 -18.38 9.02
N LEU A 159 35.72 -17.74 10.13
CA LEU A 159 36.64 -16.59 10.11
C LEU A 159 37.92 -16.83 9.29
N LYS A 160 38.43 -18.06 9.32
CA LYS A 160 39.71 -18.42 8.67
C LYS A 160 39.65 -18.51 7.15
N THR A 161 38.46 -18.76 6.60
CA THR A 161 38.28 -19.07 5.17
C THR A 161 37.44 -18.02 4.45
N MET A 162 36.74 -17.15 5.18
CA MET A 162 35.94 -16.08 4.58
C MET A 162 36.81 -15.07 3.83
N HIS A 163 36.64 -14.98 2.51
CA HIS A 163 37.40 -14.07 1.67
C HIS A 163 36.88 -12.62 1.80
N PRO A 164 37.75 -11.58 1.84
CA PRO A 164 37.33 -10.18 1.99
C PRO A 164 36.36 -9.69 0.89
N ALA A 165 36.40 -10.29 -0.29
CA ALA A 165 35.50 -9.96 -1.40
C ALA A 165 34.04 -10.41 -1.19
N VAL A 166 33.73 -11.19 -0.14
CA VAL A 166 32.37 -11.64 0.13
C VAL A 166 31.45 -10.46 0.48
N ALA A 167 31.92 -9.50 1.29
CA ALA A 167 31.09 -8.34 1.66
C ALA A 167 30.62 -7.48 0.45
N PRO A 168 31.50 -7.06 -0.48
CA PRO A 168 31.06 -6.37 -1.68
C PRO A 168 30.22 -7.25 -2.61
N LEU A 169 30.48 -8.57 -2.67
CA LEU A 169 29.66 -9.51 -3.44
C LEU A 169 28.22 -9.60 -2.90
N VAL A 170 28.04 -9.74 -1.59
CA VAL A 170 26.71 -9.76 -0.95
C VAL A 170 25.96 -8.45 -1.20
N SER A 171 26.66 -7.31 -1.11
CA SER A 171 26.07 -6.00 -1.41
C SER A 171 25.63 -5.89 -2.87
N ALA A 172 26.45 -6.38 -3.82
CA ALA A 172 26.09 -6.40 -5.24
C ALA A 172 24.94 -7.36 -5.54
N ALA A 173 24.91 -8.53 -4.90
CA ALA A 173 23.83 -9.51 -5.03
C ALA A 173 22.49 -8.96 -4.50
N ALA A 174 22.52 -8.22 -3.39
CA ALA A 174 21.33 -7.53 -2.87
C ALA A 174 20.79 -6.49 -3.87
N GLN A 175 21.66 -5.65 -4.45
CA GLN A 175 21.25 -4.67 -5.47
C GLN A 175 20.71 -5.34 -6.74
N LEU A 176 21.31 -6.46 -7.15
CA LEU A 176 20.83 -7.25 -8.28
C LEU A 176 19.45 -7.87 -7.98
N ALA A 177 19.25 -8.35 -6.74
CA ALA A 177 17.95 -8.84 -6.27
C ALA A 177 16.90 -7.72 -6.29
N GLU A 178 17.19 -6.52 -5.79
CA GLU A 178 16.27 -5.37 -5.87
C GLU A 178 15.89 -5.06 -7.33
N HIS A 179 16.87 -5.06 -8.24
CA HIS A 179 16.60 -4.85 -9.66
C HIS A 179 15.71 -5.95 -10.26
N HIS A 180 15.96 -7.20 -9.90
CA HIS A 180 15.17 -8.35 -10.33
C HIS A 180 13.73 -8.28 -9.79
N LEU A 181 13.56 -7.89 -8.53
CA LEU A 181 12.25 -7.71 -7.90
C LEU A 181 11.43 -6.61 -8.58
N ARG A 182 12.07 -5.63 -9.21
CA ARG A 182 11.37 -4.53 -9.90
C ARG A 182 10.49 -5.01 -11.06
N THR A 183 10.86 -6.12 -11.69
CA THR A 183 10.07 -6.71 -12.80
C THR A 183 9.12 -7.80 -12.34
N HIS A 184 9.38 -8.42 -11.18
CA HIS A 184 8.62 -9.55 -10.65
C HIS A 184 7.54 -9.14 -9.64
N LEU A 185 7.84 -8.15 -8.79
CA LEU A 185 6.85 -7.55 -7.92
C LEU A 185 5.96 -6.63 -8.75
N ARG A 186 4.66 -6.86 -8.70
CA ARG A 186 3.70 -5.88 -9.20
C ARG A 186 3.72 -4.71 -8.22
N PRO A 187 3.89 -3.45 -8.69
CA PRO A 187 3.69 -2.31 -7.81
C PRO A 187 2.27 -2.41 -7.26
N ARG A 188 2.14 -2.49 -5.93
CA ARG A 188 0.81 -2.47 -5.30
C ARG A 188 0.18 -1.13 -5.66
N ARG A 189 -0.85 -1.13 -6.52
CA ARG A 189 -1.61 0.07 -6.79
C ARG A 189 -2.37 0.43 -5.51
N PRO A 190 -2.20 1.64 -4.97
CA PRO A 190 -2.97 2.07 -3.81
C PRO A 190 -4.46 2.03 -4.17
N VAL A 191 -5.32 1.66 -3.22
CA VAL A 191 -6.77 1.67 -3.42
C VAL A 191 -7.33 2.97 -2.86
N LEU A 192 -7.93 3.78 -3.71
CA LEU A 192 -8.61 5.02 -3.33
C LEU A 192 -10.12 4.81 -3.46
N SER A 193 -10.82 4.83 -2.34
CA SER A 193 -12.29 4.72 -2.31
C SER A 193 -12.92 6.09 -2.03
N LEU A 194 -13.89 6.49 -2.85
CA LEU A 194 -14.61 7.76 -2.77
C LEU A 194 -16.10 7.51 -2.51
N ASN A 195 -16.62 7.94 -1.36
CA ASN A 195 -18.04 7.83 -1.01
C ASN A 195 -18.63 9.24 -0.94
N PHE A 196 -19.11 9.73 -2.10
CA PHE A 196 -19.53 11.12 -2.31
C PHE A 196 -21.03 11.28 -2.63
N LEU A 197 -21.80 10.19 -2.76
CA LEU A 197 -23.26 10.21 -2.85
C LEU A 197 -23.85 10.29 -1.44
N GLY A 198 -24.53 11.39 -1.11
CA GLY A 198 -25.12 11.61 0.22
C GLY A 198 -24.11 11.88 1.35
N GLY A 199 -22.80 11.85 1.07
CA GLY A 199 -21.73 12.02 2.05
C GLY A 199 -20.46 12.66 1.46
N VAL A 200 -19.44 12.83 2.31
CA VAL A 200 -18.10 13.30 1.91
C VAL A 200 -17.05 12.48 2.66
N ALA A 201 -16.83 11.24 2.22
CA ALA A 201 -15.84 10.35 2.82
C ALA A 201 -14.92 9.76 1.74
N ALA A 202 -13.65 9.58 2.07
CA ALA A 202 -12.70 8.87 1.23
C ALA A 202 -11.70 8.10 2.08
N THR A 203 -11.19 7.01 1.54
CA THR A 203 -10.12 6.22 2.15
C THR A 203 -9.00 5.94 1.15
N LEU A 204 -7.77 5.90 1.65
CA LEU A 204 -6.60 5.45 0.90
C LEU A 204 -6.04 4.20 1.60
N ASP A 205 -6.11 3.06 0.92
CA ASP A 205 -5.76 1.75 1.47
C ASP A 205 -6.47 1.48 2.82
N GLY A 206 -7.77 1.82 2.89
CA GLY A 206 -8.59 1.69 4.08
C GLY A 206 -8.38 2.77 5.14
N ARG A 207 -7.37 3.65 5.00
CA ARG A 207 -7.15 4.77 5.94
C ARG A 207 -8.03 5.96 5.57
N PRO A 208 -8.81 6.52 6.50
CA PRO A 208 -9.66 7.68 6.22
C PRO A 208 -8.83 8.92 5.88
N LEU A 209 -9.28 9.67 4.87
CA LEU A 209 -8.72 10.96 4.50
C LEU A 209 -9.51 12.10 5.17
N ALA A 210 -8.81 13.12 5.67
CA ALA A 210 -9.43 14.31 6.22
C ALA A 210 -9.77 15.28 5.08
N LEU A 211 -10.99 15.17 4.56
CA LEU A 211 -11.44 15.93 3.39
C LEU A 211 -12.17 17.22 3.76
N THR A 212 -11.79 18.31 3.10
CA THR A 212 -12.67 19.46 2.92
C THR A 212 -13.59 19.23 1.71
N LEU A 213 -14.68 20.00 1.60
CA LEU A 213 -15.54 19.95 0.41
C LEU A 213 -14.74 20.22 -0.88
N ARG A 214 -13.81 21.18 -0.84
CA ARG A 214 -12.94 21.50 -1.98
C ARG A 214 -12.02 20.33 -2.36
N ASN A 215 -11.54 19.55 -1.39
CA ASN A 215 -10.75 18.34 -1.68
C ASN A 215 -11.61 17.27 -2.36
N ALA A 216 -12.86 17.11 -1.91
CA ALA A 216 -13.80 16.19 -2.54
C ALA A 216 -14.08 16.57 -3.99
N GLU A 217 -14.35 17.86 -4.26
CA GLU A 217 -14.53 18.38 -5.63
C GLU A 217 -13.31 18.14 -6.53
N VAL A 218 -12.09 18.36 -6.02
CA VAL A 218 -10.84 18.06 -6.74
C VAL A 218 -10.75 16.57 -7.05
N LEU A 219 -11.03 15.70 -6.09
CA LEU A 219 -11.02 14.26 -6.27
C LEU A 219 -12.06 13.80 -7.28
N THR A 220 -13.28 14.36 -7.25
CA THR A 220 -14.32 14.13 -8.27
C THR A 220 -13.83 14.53 -9.66
N ALA A 221 -13.27 15.73 -9.81
CA ALA A 221 -12.74 16.19 -11.09
C ALA A 221 -11.66 15.26 -11.66
N LEU A 222 -10.72 14.82 -10.82
CA LEU A 222 -9.65 13.92 -11.24
C LEU A 222 -10.15 12.49 -11.51
N ALA A 223 -11.12 12.00 -10.74
CA ALA A 223 -11.76 10.71 -10.91
C ALA A 223 -12.51 10.61 -12.24
N LEU A 224 -13.21 11.68 -12.63
CA LEU A 224 -13.93 11.76 -13.90
C LEU A 224 -12.99 11.90 -15.12
N HIS A 225 -11.73 12.30 -14.89
CA HIS A 225 -10.74 12.55 -15.93
C HIS A 225 -9.46 11.71 -15.70
N PRO A 226 -9.50 10.38 -15.92
CA PRO A 226 -8.39 9.48 -15.60
C PRO A 226 -7.10 9.75 -16.40
N ARG A 227 -7.21 10.40 -17.56
CA ARG A 227 -6.05 10.86 -18.36
C ARG A 227 -5.33 12.07 -17.73
N GLY A 228 -5.96 12.71 -16.75
CA GLY A 228 -5.48 13.85 -16.01
C GLY A 228 -5.89 15.21 -16.59
N LEU A 229 -5.70 16.24 -15.76
CA LEU A 229 -6.04 17.64 -16.07
C LEU A 229 -4.82 18.54 -15.83
N THR A 230 -4.68 19.59 -16.65
CA THR A 230 -3.76 20.70 -16.35
C THR A 230 -4.31 21.54 -15.19
N ALA A 231 -3.49 22.44 -14.64
CA ALA A 231 -3.95 23.35 -13.59
C ALA A 231 -5.08 24.26 -14.10
N GLU A 232 -5.00 24.66 -15.37
CA GLU A 232 -5.96 25.51 -16.07
C GLU A 232 -7.29 24.78 -16.29
N GLN A 233 -7.24 23.53 -16.77
CA GLN A 233 -8.44 22.71 -16.94
C GLN A 233 -9.10 22.42 -15.59
N LEU A 234 -8.32 22.07 -14.57
CA LEU A 234 -8.87 21.81 -13.25
C LEU A 234 -9.45 23.07 -12.60
N ALA A 235 -8.89 24.26 -12.87
CA ALA A 235 -9.49 25.53 -12.43
C ALA A 235 -10.85 25.78 -13.08
N LEU A 236 -10.98 25.51 -14.39
CA LEU A 236 -12.25 25.61 -15.11
C LEU A 236 -13.30 24.64 -14.52
N GLN A 237 -12.91 23.38 -14.26
CA GLN A 237 -13.79 22.36 -13.69
C GLN A 237 -14.30 22.71 -12.28
N LEU A 238 -13.50 23.44 -11.48
CA LEU A 238 -13.80 23.72 -10.08
C LEU A 238 -14.44 25.10 -9.83
N TYR A 239 -14.17 26.07 -10.69
CA TYR A 239 -14.54 27.48 -10.50
C TYR A 239 -15.17 28.13 -11.75
N GLY A 240 -15.24 27.42 -12.87
CA GLY A 240 -15.68 27.96 -14.15
C GLY A 240 -14.69 28.98 -14.73
N GLU A 241 -15.19 29.87 -15.58
CA GLU A 241 -14.40 30.92 -16.28
C GLU A 241 -13.62 31.86 -15.33
N ARG A 242 -14.01 31.92 -14.05
CA ARG A 242 -13.36 32.74 -13.02
C ARG A 242 -12.23 32.01 -12.28
N GLY A 243 -11.93 30.77 -12.66
CA GLY A 243 -10.95 29.93 -11.99
C GLY A 243 -9.52 30.42 -12.13
N ASN A 244 -8.77 30.37 -11.02
CA ASN A 244 -7.34 30.69 -11.02
C ASN A 244 -6.48 29.43 -10.82
N PRO A 245 -5.61 29.07 -11.79
CA PRO A 245 -4.69 27.94 -11.68
C PRO A 245 -3.78 27.99 -10.45
N THR A 246 -3.41 29.16 -9.94
CA THR A 246 -2.56 29.28 -8.74
C THR A 246 -3.27 28.77 -7.49
N THR A 247 -4.56 29.07 -7.34
CA THR A 247 -5.39 28.58 -6.22
C THR A 247 -5.51 27.06 -6.26
N VAL A 248 -5.72 26.49 -7.45
CA VAL A 248 -5.79 25.04 -7.65
C VAL A 248 -4.48 24.36 -7.28
N ARG A 249 -3.33 24.93 -7.66
CA ARG A 249 -2.01 24.38 -7.28
C ARG A 249 -1.82 24.34 -5.76
N ALA A 250 -2.33 25.34 -5.03
CA ALA A 250 -2.28 25.35 -3.57
C ALA A 250 -3.16 24.25 -2.95
N GLU A 251 -4.36 24.01 -3.49
CA GLU A 251 -5.21 22.89 -3.04
C GLU A 251 -4.59 21.53 -3.32
N LEU A 252 -4.03 21.35 -4.52
CA LEU A 252 -3.34 20.11 -4.90
C LEU A 252 -2.13 19.84 -4.02
N HIS A 253 -1.38 20.87 -3.63
CA HIS A 253 -0.27 20.73 -2.70
C HIS A 253 -0.73 20.20 -1.33
N ARG A 254 -1.83 20.75 -0.79
CA ARG A 254 -2.43 20.25 0.47
C ARG A 254 -2.91 18.81 0.34
N LEU A 255 -3.60 18.50 -0.76
CA LEU A 255 -4.13 17.17 -1.02
C LEU A 255 -2.98 16.13 -1.20
N ARG A 256 -1.87 16.52 -1.83
CA ARG A 256 -0.68 15.68 -1.99
C ARG A 256 -0.06 15.26 -0.66
N ALA A 257 -0.15 16.09 0.39
CA ALA A 257 0.35 15.72 1.71
C ALA A 257 -0.40 14.50 2.30
N GLN A 258 -1.66 14.28 1.92
CA GLN A 258 -2.45 13.13 2.34
C GLN A 258 -2.35 11.95 1.35
N LEU A 259 -2.29 12.24 0.05
CA LEU A 259 -2.29 11.22 -1.01
C LEU A 259 -0.90 10.68 -1.37
N GLY A 260 0.17 11.37 -1.00
CA GLY A 260 1.53 10.97 -1.30
C GLY A 260 1.78 10.81 -2.81
N THR A 261 2.21 9.61 -3.21
CA THR A 261 2.54 9.26 -4.60
C THR A 261 1.33 9.03 -5.49
N VAL A 262 0.12 8.87 -4.92
CA VAL A 262 -1.12 8.65 -5.69
C VAL A 262 -1.44 9.84 -6.58
N LEU A 263 -1.16 11.06 -6.12
CA LEU A 263 -1.39 12.27 -6.91
C LEU A 263 -0.18 12.54 -7.80
N LEU A 264 -0.27 12.21 -9.09
CA LEU A 264 0.76 12.52 -10.06
C LEU A 264 0.63 13.96 -10.55
N THR A 265 1.75 14.52 -11.03
CA THR A 265 1.80 15.86 -11.64
C THR A 265 2.19 15.77 -13.11
N ARG A 266 1.69 16.70 -13.94
CA ARG A 266 1.97 16.82 -15.38
C ARG A 266 1.43 15.64 -16.23
N PRO A 267 0.12 15.60 -16.55
CA PRO A 267 -0.98 16.37 -15.93
C PRO A 267 -1.34 15.81 -14.55
N TYR A 268 -2.14 16.54 -13.78
CA TYR A 268 -2.63 16.07 -12.48
C TYR A 268 -3.59 14.90 -12.69
N ARG A 269 -3.30 13.75 -12.07
CA ARG A 269 -4.12 12.53 -12.16
C ARG A 269 -3.92 11.64 -10.94
N LEU A 270 -4.87 10.72 -10.73
CA LEU A 270 -4.81 9.71 -9.68
C LEU A 270 -4.18 8.43 -10.24
N ASP A 271 -3.08 7.98 -9.63
CA ASP A 271 -2.43 6.69 -9.93
C ASP A 271 -2.73 5.71 -8.79
N ALA A 272 -3.99 5.28 -8.77
CA ALA A 272 -4.55 4.36 -7.80
C ALA A 272 -5.57 3.45 -8.51
N GLU A 273 -5.88 2.32 -7.88
CA GLU A 273 -7.13 1.61 -8.14
C GLU A 273 -8.26 2.42 -7.51
N LEU A 274 -9.13 2.97 -8.35
CA LEU A 274 -10.16 3.92 -7.93
C LEU A 274 -11.50 3.20 -7.84
N SER A 275 -12.13 3.27 -6.67
CA SER A 275 -13.53 2.91 -6.46
C SER A 275 -14.28 4.17 -6.02
N GLY A 276 -15.46 4.41 -6.59
CA GLY A 276 -16.27 5.55 -6.22
C GLY A 276 -17.73 5.25 -6.40
N ASP A 277 -18.55 5.52 -5.38
CA ASP A 277 -19.99 5.26 -5.43
C ASP A 277 -20.67 5.90 -6.65
N PHE A 278 -20.38 7.17 -6.93
CA PHE A 278 -20.87 7.87 -8.12
C PHE A 278 -20.32 7.31 -9.43
N LEU A 279 -19.09 6.79 -9.45
CA LEU A 279 -18.49 6.14 -10.63
C LEU A 279 -19.16 4.79 -10.91
N ASP A 280 -19.49 4.05 -9.85
CA ASP A 280 -20.16 2.76 -9.94
C ASP A 280 -21.59 2.94 -10.47
N VAL A 281 -22.32 3.94 -9.95
CA VAL A 281 -23.64 4.34 -10.45
C VAL A 281 -23.54 4.75 -11.92
N ARG A 282 -22.60 5.64 -12.27
CA ARG A 282 -22.38 6.07 -13.66
C ARG A 282 -22.10 4.91 -14.61
N THR A 283 -21.28 3.96 -14.18
CA THR A 283 -20.93 2.78 -14.98
C THR A 283 -22.14 1.87 -15.15
N ALA A 284 -22.90 1.61 -14.09
CA ALA A 284 -24.12 0.82 -14.14
C ALA A 284 -25.16 1.43 -15.08
N LEU A 285 -25.39 2.75 -15.00
CA LEU A 285 -26.33 3.47 -15.87
C LEU A 285 -25.92 3.39 -17.35
N ARG A 286 -24.63 3.54 -17.66
CA ARG A 286 -24.11 3.39 -19.03
C ARG A 286 -24.27 1.98 -19.58
N GLU A 287 -24.19 0.99 -18.72
CA GLU A 287 -24.37 -0.42 -19.07
C GLU A 287 -25.84 -0.88 -19.01
N GLY A 288 -26.77 0.02 -18.68
CA GLY A 288 -28.20 -0.30 -18.53
C GLY A 288 -28.51 -1.22 -17.34
N ARG A 289 -27.58 -1.38 -16.40
CA ARG A 289 -27.80 -2.17 -15.18
C ARG A 289 -28.63 -1.37 -14.19
N SER A 290 -29.55 -2.06 -13.50
CA SER A 290 -30.29 -1.45 -12.39
C SER A 290 -29.31 -1.02 -11.29
N VAL A 291 -29.49 0.21 -10.81
CA VAL A 291 -28.69 0.77 -9.72
C VAL A 291 -29.47 0.54 -8.42
N ALA A 292 -28.90 -0.20 -7.48
CA ALA A 292 -29.47 -0.27 -6.13
C ALA A 292 -29.41 1.12 -5.47
N ALA A 293 -30.44 1.44 -4.67
CA ALA A 293 -30.66 2.67 -3.90
C ALA A 293 -29.58 3.77 -4.04
N TYR A 294 -29.91 4.85 -4.75
CA TYR A 294 -29.11 6.07 -4.83
C TYR A 294 -29.17 6.80 -3.47
N PRO A 295 -28.09 6.79 -2.66
CA PRO A 295 -28.17 7.22 -1.26
C PRO A 295 -28.30 8.73 -1.08
N GLY A 296 -28.09 9.51 -2.14
CA GLY A 296 -28.27 10.96 -2.17
C GLY A 296 -27.40 11.62 -3.23
N ASP A 297 -27.55 12.93 -3.37
CA ASP A 297 -26.85 13.70 -4.40
C ASP A 297 -25.33 13.68 -4.23
N LEU A 298 -24.63 13.61 -5.37
CA LEU A 298 -23.18 13.78 -5.44
C LEU A 298 -22.77 15.14 -4.86
N LEU A 299 -22.11 15.11 -3.69
CA LEU A 299 -21.61 16.28 -2.97
C LEU A 299 -22.65 17.42 -2.91
N ALA A 300 -23.87 17.16 -2.43
CA ALA A 300 -25.05 18.05 -2.51
C ALA A 300 -24.78 19.57 -2.34
N ARG A 301 -23.85 19.95 -1.45
CA ARG A 301 -23.48 21.36 -1.12
C ARG A 301 -22.46 22.01 -2.06
N SER A 302 -21.92 21.28 -3.03
CA SER A 302 -20.93 21.80 -3.99
C SER A 302 -21.62 22.47 -5.17
N ASP A 303 -21.13 23.68 -5.49
CA ASP A 303 -21.46 24.42 -6.71
C ASP A 303 -20.35 24.33 -7.78
N ALA A 304 -19.31 23.52 -7.58
CA ALA A 304 -18.27 23.31 -8.57
C ALA A 304 -18.88 22.80 -9.90
N PRO A 305 -18.56 23.41 -11.06
CA PRO A 305 -19.17 23.06 -12.35
C PRO A 305 -19.14 21.56 -12.65
N VAL A 306 -17.99 20.90 -12.47
CA VAL A 306 -17.82 19.46 -12.72
C VAL A 306 -18.73 18.58 -11.87
N VAL A 307 -19.01 19.00 -10.64
CA VAL A 307 -19.84 18.25 -9.70
C VAL A 307 -21.31 18.44 -10.02
N ARG A 308 -21.71 19.66 -10.39
CA ARG A 308 -23.07 19.96 -10.84
C ARG A 308 -23.41 19.22 -12.11
N GLU A 309 -22.53 19.30 -13.12
CA GLU A 309 -22.71 18.60 -14.40
C GLU A 309 -22.88 17.09 -14.20
N GLU A 310 -21.97 16.47 -13.43
CA GLU A 310 -22.09 15.03 -13.14
C GLU A 310 -23.35 14.71 -12.31
N ARG A 311 -23.76 15.55 -11.37
CA ARG A 311 -25.02 15.35 -10.62
C ARG A 311 -26.24 15.43 -11.53
N ASP A 312 -26.29 16.43 -12.41
CA ASP A 312 -27.39 16.64 -13.35
C ASP A 312 -27.47 15.46 -14.34
N ASP A 313 -26.33 14.98 -14.84
CA ASP A 313 -26.23 13.80 -15.71
C ASP A 313 -26.72 12.52 -15.01
N LEU A 314 -26.27 12.27 -13.78
CA LEU A 314 -26.70 11.12 -12.98
C LEU A 314 -28.20 11.18 -12.69
N ALA A 315 -28.72 12.34 -12.30
CA ALA A 315 -30.14 12.54 -12.03
C ALA A 315 -30.99 12.29 -13.29
N ALA A 316 -30.57 12.81 -14.45
CA ALA A 316 -31.27 12.61 -15.72
C ALA A 316 -31.28 11.14 -16.15
N ALA A 317 -30.15 10.43 -15.98
CA ALA A 317 -30.03 9.02 -16.33
C ALA A 317 -30.86 8.12 -15.38
N LEU A 318 -30.81 8.36 -14.07
CA LEU A 318 -31.64 7.65 -13.08
C LEU A 318 -33.13 7.87 -13.34
N ARG A 319 -33.53 9.12 -13.61
CA ARG A 319 -34.90 9.47 -13.99
C ARG A 319 -35.36 8.68 -15.21
N ARG A 320 -34.55 8.64 -16.27
CA ARG A 320 -34.88 7.90 -17.50
C ARG A 320 -35.06 6.40 -17.21
N GLN A 321 -34.12 5.81 -16.48
CA GLN A 321 -34.20 4.39 -16.11
C GLN A 321 -35.46 4.08 -15.29
N ALA A 322 -35.81 4.92 -14.31
CA ALA A 322 -37.01 4.74 -13.49
C ALA A 322 -38.30 4.84 -14.32
N LEU A 323 -38.37 5.78 -15.27
CA LEU A 323 -39.51 5.93 -16.19
C LEU A 323 -39.67 4.72 -17.10
N ASP A 324 -38.56 4.23 -17.66
CA ASP A 324 -38.52 3.11 -18.61
C ASP A 324 -38.85 1.77 -17.91
N ALA A 325 -38.30 1.54 -16.72
CA ALA A 325 -38.59 0.35 -15.93
C ALA A 325 -39.99 0.37 -15.30
N GLY A 326 -40.57 1.56 -15.09
CA GLY A 326 -41.82 1.73 -14.36
C GLY A 326 -41.70 1.39 -12.87
N ASP A 327 -40.52 1.62 -12.29
CA ASP A 327 -40.26 1.38 -10.86
C ASP A 327 -40.93 2.47 -10.01
N VAL A 328 -42.04 2.12 -9.37
CA VAL A 328 -42.84 3.05 -8.56
C VAL A 328 -42.04 3.62 -7.40
N ASP A 329 -41.20 2.84 -6.73
CA ASP A 329 -40.49 3.31 -5.55
C ASP A 329 -39.34 4.23 -5.94
N ALA A 330 -38.63 3.93 -7.04
CA ALA A 330 -37.61 4.83 -7.59
C ALA A 330 -38.22 6.15 -8.10
N LEU A 331 -39.36 6.09 -8.79
CA LEU A 331 -40.08 7.27 -9.26
C LEU A 331 -40.59 8.13 -8.09
N MET A 332 -41.11 7.51 -7.02
CA MET A 332 -41.52 8.21 -5.80
C MET A 332 -40.32 8.93 -5.16
N SER A 333 -39.19 8.23 -5.00
CA SER A 333 -37.97 8.82 -4.44
C SER A 333 -37.45 10.00 -5.26
N PHE A 334 -37.56 9.94 -6.59
CA PHE A 334 -37.18 11.06 -7.47
C PHE A 334 -38.16 12.23 -7.35
N ALA A 335 -39.47 11.95 -7.32
CA ALA A 335 -40.49 12.98 -7.16
C ALA A 335 -40.36 13.71 -5.82
N ASP A 336 -39.85 13.09 -4.77
CA ASP A 336 -39.62 13.74 -3.48
C ASP A 336 -38.43 14.71 -3.48
N SER A 337 -37.44 14.53 -4.37
CA SER A 337 -36.28 15.42 -4.49
C SER A 337 -36.48 16.56 -5.48
N VAL A 338 -37.16 16.31 -6.60
CA VAL A 338 -37.39 17.30 -7.68
C VAL A 338 -38.84 17.23 -8.15
N GLU A 339 -39.46 18.40 -8.37
CA GLU A 339 -40.80 18.47 -8.96
C GLU A 339 -40.71 18.28 -10.48
N ASP A 340 -41.16 17.11 -10.95
CA ASP A 340 -41.06 16.69 -12.35
C ASP A 340 -42.41 16.17 -12.87
N ALA A 341 -42.97 16.86 -13.85
CA ALA A 341 -44.31 16.55 -14.38
C ALA A 341 -44.40 15.17 -15.03
N GLU A 342 -43.41 14.74 -15.82
CA GLU A 342 -43.43 13.43 -16.52
C GLU A 342 -43.35 12.28 -15.51
N VAL A 343 -42.53 12.43 -14.46
CA VAL A 343 -42.43 11.46 -13.36
C VAL A 343 -43.75 11.37 -12.59
N LEU A 344 -44.37 12.51 -12.29
CA LEU A 344 -45.66 12.56 -11.61
C LEU A 344 -46.79 11.96 -12.47
N GLU A 345 -46.80 12.20 -13.78
CA GLU A 345 -47.72 11.56 -14.73
C GLU A 345 -47.52 10.05 -14.76
N ARG A 346 -46.27 9.59 -14.83
CA ARG A 346 -45.95 8.15 -14.84
C ARG A 346 -46.37 7.47 -13.53
N LEU A 347 -46.11 8.09 -12.39
CA LEU A 347 -46.58 7.63 -11.08
C LEU A 347 -48.11 7.58 -11.00
N HIS A 348 -48.80 8.60 -11.52
CA HIS A 348 -50.26 8.65 -11.55
C HIS A 348 -50.85 7.49 -12.37
N LEU A 349 -50.20 7.09 -13.47
CA LEU A 349 -50.61 5.96 -14.29
C LEU A 349 -50.32 4.59 -13.65
N LEU A 350 -49.22 4.47 -12.89
CA LEU A 350 -48.78 3.20 -12.30
C LEU A 350 -49.42 2.91 -10.94
N LEU A 351 -49.76 3.94 -10.16
CA LEU A 351 -50.39 3.78 -8.84
C LEU A 351 -51.88 3.46 -8.97
N PRO A 352 -52.39 2.41 -8.30
CA PRO A 352 -53.83 2.18 -8.20
C PRO A 352 -54.54 3.35 -7.53
N ALA A 353 -55.78 3.64 -7.91
CA ALA A 353 -56.59 4.68 -7.28
C ALA A 353 -56.84 4.45 -5.78
N THR A 354 -56.69 3.21 -5.30
CA THR A 354 -56.79 2.82 -3.89
C THR A 354 -55.49 3.02 -3.10
N ASP A 355 -54.37 3.31 -3.76
CA ASP A 355 -53.09 3.58 -3.10
C ASP A 355 -53.14 4.97 -2.43
N PRO A 356 -52.82 5.10 -1.13
CA PRO A 356 -52.85 6.38 -0.44
C PRO A 356 -51.93 7.44 -1.06
N ARG A 357 -50.85 7.03 -1.75
CA ARG A 357 -49.91 7.92 -2.44
C ARG A 357 -50.52 8.57 -3.68
N HIS A 358 -51.55 7.95 -4.29
CA HIS A 358 -52.17 8.42 -5.52
C HIS A 358 -52.77 9.84 -5.38
N ALA A 359 -53.41 10.13 -4.25
CA ALA A 359 -53.98 11.46 -3.98
C ALA A 359 -52.89 12.55 -3.88
N LEU A 360 -51.75 12.23 -3.28
CA LEU A 360 -50.59 13.12 -3.17
C LEU A 360 -49.99 13.41 -4.55
N VAL A 361 -49.70 12.37 -5.34
CA VAL A 361 -49.17 12.48 -6.70
C VAL A 361 -50.11 13.30 -7.59
N SER A 362 -51.42 13.03 -7.54
CA SER A 362 -52.43 13.78 -8.32
C SER A 362 -52.46 15.27 -7.97
N SER A 363 -52.29 15.60 -6.69
CA SER A 363 -52.26 16.99 -6.23
C SER A 363 -51.00 17.72 -6.71
N ARG A 364 -49.84 17.07 -6.62
CA ARG A 364 -48.56 17.62 -7.11
C ARG A 364 -48.55 17.78 -8.62
N LEU A 365 -49.07 16.78 -9.36
CA LEU A 365 -49.18 16.85 -10.82
C LEU A 365 -50.03 18.05 -11.27
N ARG A 366 -51.19 18.27 -10.64
CA ARG A 366 -52.03 19.44 -10.95
C ARG A 366 -51.31 20.77 -10.72
N ARG A 367 -50.42 20.84 -9.73
CA ARG A 367 -49.63 22.04 -9.45
C ARG A 367 -48.52 22.24 -10.49
N ALA A 368 -47.86 21.17 -10.91
CA ALA A 368 -46.78 21.22 -11.89
C ALA A 368 -47.26 21.60 -13.31
N LEU A 369 -48.56 21.41 -13.60
CA LEU A 369 -49.18 21.76 -14.89
C LEU A 369 -49.85 23.15 -14.92
N GLN A 370 -49.79 23.91 -13.82
CA GLN A 370 -50.26 25.31 -13.73
C GLN A 370 -49.08 26.26 -13.86
#